data_AF-A0A085LNQ9-F1
#
_entry.id   AF-A0A085LNQ9-F1
#
_cell.length_a   1.000
_cell.length_b   1.000
_cell.length_c   1.000
_cell.angle_alpha   90.00
_cell.angle_beta   90.00
_cell.angle_gamma   90.00
#
_symmetry.space_group_name_H-M   'P 1'
#
loop_
_entity.id
_entity.type
_entity.pdbx_description
1 polymer ?
#
loop_
_entity_poly.entity_id
_entity_poly.type
_entity_poly.pdbx_seq_one_letter_code
_entity_poly.pdbx_strand_id
1 'polypeptide(L)' 'MAVNGNGSIPVDTSNASASLLSDAVATSKLILAVAAVILNVAMIIFILAKGKLLRGDKFSA' A
#
# COMPACT_ATOMS: atom_id res chain seq x y z
N MET A 1 -22.44 50.32 8.37
CA MET A 1 -22.41 48.87 8.08
C MET A 1 -21.30 48.27 8.91
N ALA A 2 -21.64 47.53 9.96
CA ALA A 2 -20.64 46.88 10.78
C ALA A 2 -19.94 45.79 9.95
N VAL A 3 -18.73 46.06 9.48
CA VAL A 3 -17.79 45.01 9.08
C VAL A 3 -17.19 44.48 10.37
N ASN A 4 -18.00 43.74 11.12
CA ASN A 4 -17.56 42.96 12.26
C ASN A 4 -18.15 41.55 12.13
N GLY A 5 -17.51 40.77 11.27
CA GLY A 5 -17.59 39.32 11.29
C GLY A 5 -16.15 38.86 11.22
N ASN A 6 -15.66 38.18 12.26
CA ASN A 6 -14.41 37.43 12.18
C ASN A 6 -14.42 36.65 10.86
N GLY A 7 -13.45 36.89 10.00
CA GLY A 7 -13.36 36.38 8.62
C GLY A 7 -13.17 34.87 8.47
N SER A 8 -13.78 34.05 9.33
CA SER A 8 -13.92 32.62 9.10
C SER A 8 -15.06 32.41 8.10
N ILE A 9 -14.70 32.32 6.82
CA ILE A 9 -15.53 31.64 5.84
C ILE A 9 -15.77 30.24 6.41
N PRO A 10 -17.01 29.82 6.71
CA PRO A 10 -17.27 28.45 7.10
C PRO A 10 -16.95 27.57 5.88
N VAL A 11 -15.75 27.00 5.87
CA VAL A 11 -15.36 25.97 4.92
C VAL A 11 -16.07 24.71 5.37
N ASP A 12 -16.93 24.18 4.50
CA ASP A 12 -17.65 22.94 4.76
C ASP A 12 -16.66 21.75 4.73
N THR A 13 -16.02 21.50 5.88
CA THR A 13 -15.01 20.44 6.06
C THR A 13 -15.60 19.03 5.99
N SER A 14 -16.93 18.93 5.94
CA SER A 14 -17.70 17.70 5.85
C SER A 14 -17.32 16.87 4.61
N ASN A 15 -17.15 17.51 3.44
CA ASN A 15 -16.76 16.82 2.19
C ASN A 15 -15.24 16.71 2.00
N ALA A 16 -14.47 17.66 2.53
CA ALA A 16 -13.01 17.65 2.44
C ALA A 16 -12.40 16.47 3.23
N SER A 17 -12.93 16.17 4.42
CA SER A 17 -12.48 15.05 5.25
C SER A 17 -12.81 13.68 4.64
N ALA A 18 -13.98 13.53 4.01
CA ALA A 18 -14.36 12.30 3.31
C ALA A 18 -13.45 12.00 2.10
N SER A 19 -13.04 13.03 1.35
CA SER A 19 -12.09 12.87 0.23
C SER A 19 -10.72 12.40 0.70
N LEU A 20 -10.18 13.02 1.76
CA LEU A 20 -8.87 12.64 2.31
C LEU A 20 -8.88 11.21 2.89
N LEU A 21 -9.98 10.82 3.55
CA LEU A 21 -10.16 9.45 4.05
C LEU A 21 -10.31 8.43 2.90
N SER A 22 -11.02 8.78 1.83
CA SER A 22 -11.14 7.94 0.63
C SER A 22 -9.77 7.70 -0.02
N ASP A 23 -8.96 8.74 -0.16
CA ASP A 23 -7.61 8.65 -0.72
C ASP A 23 -6.66 7.85 0.18
N ALA A 24 -6.75 8.02 1.50
CA ALA A 24 -5.97 7.25 2.47
C ALA A 24 -6.32 5.74 2.42
N VAL A 25 -7.61 5.40 2.34
CA VAL A 25 -8.07 4.00 2.21
C VAL A 25 -7.61 3.40 0.88
N ALA A 26 -7.75 4.13 -0.23
CA ALA A 26 -7.30 3.66 -1.54
C ALA A 26 -5.78 3.41 -1.57
N THR A 27 -5.01 4.35 -1.01
CA THR A 27 -3.54 4.24 -0.89
C THR A 27 -3.13 3.05 -0.04
N SER A 28 -3.80 2.82 1.10
CA SER A 28 -3.50 1.67 1.97
C SER A 28 -3.76 0.32 1.29
N LYS A 29 -4.83 0.22 0.48
CA LYS A 29 -5.13 -0.99 -0.31
C LYS A 29 -4.07 -1.23 -1.37
N LEU A 30 -3.59 -0.18 -2.03
CA LEU A 30 -2.51 -0.27 -3.02
C LEU A 30 -1.22 -0.78 -2.38
N ILE A 31 -0.82 -0.22 -1.24
CA ILE A 31 0.40 -0.65 -0.51
C ILE A 31 0.29 -2.13 -0.13
N LEU A 32 -0.87 -2.56 0.41
CA LEU A 32 -1.09 -3.95 0.78
C LEU A 32 -1.00 -4.89 -0.42
N ALA A 33 -1.58 -4.51 -1.56
CA ALA A 33 -1.50 -5.30 -2.79
C ALA A 33 -0.07 -5.43 -3.30
N VAL A 34 0.71 -4.34 -3.32
CA VAL A 34 2.11 -4.35 -3.75
C VAL A 34 2.95 -5.24 -2.82
N ALA A 35 2.80 -5.10 -1.51
CA ALA A 35 3.50 -5.94 -0.54
C ALA A 35 3.20 -7.43 -0.73
N ALA A 36 1.93 -7.79 -0.96
CA ALA A 36 1.52 -9.15 -1.23
C ALA A 36 2.15 -9.71 -2.51
N VAL A 37 2.20 -8.93 -3.59
CA VAL A 37 2.85 -9.35 -4.85
C VAL A 37 4.33 -9.60 -4.65
N ILE A 38 5.04 -8.67 -3.99
CA ILE A 38 6.47 -8.83 -3.70
C ILE A 38 6.73 -10.10 -2.88
N LEU A 39 5.93 -10.34 -1.84
CA LEU A 39 6.06 -11.53 -1.00
C LEU A 39 5.86 -12.82 -1.80
N ASN A 40 4.83 -12.88 -2.65
CA ASN A 40 4.58 -14.03 -3.52
C ASN A 40 5.74 -14.29 -4.49
N VAL A 41 6.25 -13.24 -5.15
CA VAL A 41 7.39 -13.36 -6.07
C VAL A 41 8.64 -13.84 -5.34
N ALA A 42 8.94 -13.28 -4.17
CA ALA A 42 10.07 -13.70 -3.34
C ALA A 42 9.95 -15.17 -2.92
N MET A 43 8.75 -15.62 -2.52
CA MET A 43 8.49 -17.01 -2.17
C MET A 43 8.71 -17.95 -3.35
N ILE A 44 8.24 -17.59 -4.54
CA ILE A 44 8.44 -18.38 -5.77
C ILE A 44 9.94 -18.49 -6.08
N ILE A 45 10.67 -17.38 -6.05
CA ILE A 45 12.13 -17.37 -6.28
C ILE A 45 12.84 -18.26 -5.27
N PHE A 46 12.47 -18.17 -3.99
CA PHE A 46 13.05 -18.99 -2.93
C PHE A 46 12.82 -20.48 -3.15
N ILE A 47 11.60 -20.88 -3.52
CA ILE A 47 11.25 -22.27 -3.84
C ILE A 47 12.05 -22.76 -5.04
N LEU A 48 12.15 -21.97 -6.11
CA LEU A 48 12.94 -22.32 -7.30
C LEU A 48 14.43 -22.48 -6.96
N ALA A 49 14.98 -21.59 -6.13
CA ALA A 49 16.37 -21.65 -5.68
C ALA A 49 16.63 -22.90 -4.80
N LYS A 50 15.78 -23.17 -3.82
CA LYS A 50 15.89 -24.38 -2.97
C LYS A 50 15.67 -25.67 -3.76
N GLY A 51 14.73 -25.67 -4.71
CA GLY A 51 14.50 -26.82 -5.60
C GLY A 51 15.68 -27.09 -6.54
N LYS A 52 16.50 -26.09 -6.89
CA LYS A 52 17.77 -26.29 -7.60
C LYS A 52 18.86 -26.81 -6.65
N LEU A 53 18.98 -26.27 -5.45
CA LEU A 53 19.96 -26.70 -4.44
C LEU A 53 19.77 -28.17 -4.05
N LEU A 54 18.53 -28.59 -3.75
CA LEU A 54 18.19 -29.96 -3.34
C LEU A 54 18.31 -31.00 -4.47
N ARG A 55 18.33 -30.55 -5.73
CA ARG A 55 18.58 -31.40 -6.90
C ARG A 55 20.06 -31.41 -7.31
N GLY A 56 20.81 -30.34 -7.02
CA GLY A 56 22.24 -30.24 -7.31
C GLY A 56 23.11 -31.21 -6.52
N ASP A 57 22.77 -31.50 -5.27
CA ASP A 57 23.51 -32.45 -4.43
C ASP A 57 23.34 -33.92 -4.86
N LYS A 58 22.33 -34.23 -5.69
CA LYS A 58 22.12 -35.60 -6.22
C LYS A 58 22.91 -35.90 -7.49
N PHE A 59 23.59 -34.91 -8.08
CA PHE A 59 24.41 -35.06 -9.29
C PHE A 59 25.90 -34.76 -9.06
N SER A 60 26.34 -34.59 -7.81
CA SER A 60 27.74 -34.45 -7.42
C SER A 60 28.18 -35.62 -6.53
N ALA A 61 28.10 -36.84 -7.06
CA ALA A 61 28.76 -38.03 -6.53
C ALA A 61 29.14 -38.94 -7.71
#